data_AF-A0AAW2UCN2-F1
#
_entry.id   AF-A0AAW2UCN2-F1
#
_cell.length_a   1.000
_cell.length_b   1.000
_cell.length_c   1.000
_cell.angle_alpha   90.00
_cell.angle_beta   90.00
_cell.angle_gamma   90.00
#
_symmetry.space_group_name_H-M   'P 1'
#
loop_
_entity.id
_entity.type
_entity.pdbx_description
1 polymer ?
#
loop_
_entity_poly.entity_id
_entity_poly.type
_entity_poly.pdbx_seq_one_letter_code
_entity_poly.pdbx_strand_id
1 'polypeptide(L)'
;MAGREGGHVVPADAPNAVSVSVSVAGFKKKGAGSRSWILMDSSGQEIVLDVDKYAIMHRVQIHARDLRILDPLLSYPSTILGRERAIVLNLE
;
A
#
# COMPACT_ATOMS: atom_id res chain seq x y z
N MET A 1 6.07 -1.23 -64.40
CA MET A 1 4.63 -1.54 -64.48
C MET A 1 4.23 -2.23 -63.18
N ALA A 2 3.41 -1.55 -62.38
CA ALA A 2 2.81 -1.87 -61.05
C ALA A 2 2.98 -0.59 -60.19
N GLY A 3 1.99 0.23 -59.84
CA GLY A 3 0.54 0.07 -59.77
C GLY A 3 0.09 -0.03 -58.31
N ARG A 4 -0.27 1.09 -57.67
CA ARG A 4 -1.46 1.26 -56.79
C ARG A 4 -1.48 2.61 -56.07
N GLU A 5 -2.60 3.28 -56.29
CA GLU A 5 -3.06 4.52 -55.65
C GLU A 5 -3.67 4.24 -54.26
N GLY A 6 -3.79 5.32 -53.48
CA GLY A 6 -5.00 5.63 -52.72
C GLY A 6 -5.14 5.06 -51.31
N GLY A 7 -5.28 5.96 -50.33
CA GLY A 7 -5.96 5.65 -49.08
C GLY A 7 -5.34 6.25 -47.81
N HIS A 8 -5.40 7.56 -47.66
CA HIS A 8 -5.33 8.19 -46.34
C HIS A 8 -6.64 7.88 -45.60
N VAL A 9 -6.57 7.07 -44.54
CA VAL A 9 -7.67 6.91 -43.59
C VAL A 9 -7.15 7.15 -42.17
N VAL A 10 -7.47 8.33 -41.65
CA VAL A 10 -7.41 8.67 -40.23
C VAL A 10 -8.60 8.02 -39.51
N PRO A 11 -8.40 7.30 -38.39
CA PRO A 11 -9.48 7.10 -37.43
C PRO A 11 -9.56 8.33 -36.51
N ALA A 12 -10.73 8.97 -36.55
CA ALA A 12 -11.10 10.10 -35.72
C ALA A 12 -11.02 9.78 -34.22
N ASP A 13 -10.64 10.81 -33.46
CA ASP A 13 -10.72 10.90 -32.01
C ASP A 13 -12.19 10.83 -31.53
N ALA A 14 -12.47 9.97 -30.54
CA ALA A 14 -13.64 10.03 -29.68
C ALA A 14 -13.35 9.21 -28.39
N PRO A 15 -13.92 9.57 -27.23
CA PRO A 15 -13.11 10.09 -26.13
C PRO A 15 -13.06 9.15 -24.91
N ASN A 16 -11.99 9.32 -24.14
CA ASN A 16 -11.96 9.13 -22.70
C ASN A 16 -12.38 7.75 -22.16
N ALA A 17 -11.60 6.72 -22.48
CA ALA A 17 -11.46 5.58 -21.57
C ALA A 17 -10.27 5.87 -20.66
N VAL A 18 -10.53 6.39 -19.46
CA VAL A 18 -9.55 6.33 -18.36
C VAL A 18 -9.38 4.85 -18.03
N SER A 19 -8.47 4.19 -18.72
CA SER A 19 -7.96 2.90 -18.30
C SER A 19 -7.21 3.14 -17.00
N VAL A 20 -7.91 3.00 -15.87
CA VAL A 20 -7.28 2.85 -14.56
C VAL A 20 -6.51 1.53 -14.65
N SER A 21 -5.26 1.63 -15.10
CA SER A 21 -4.30 0.55 -14.95
C SER A 21 -4.05 0.42 -13.46
N VAL A 22 -4.86 -0.42 -12.80
CA VAL A 22 -4.49 -1.02 -11.52
C VAL A 22 -3.20 -1.77 -11.81
N SER A 23 -2.08 -1.15 -11.47
CA SER A 23 -0.76 -1.72 -11.63
C SER A 23 -0.64 -2.86 -10.61
N VAL A 24 -1.13 -4.03 -10.99
CA VAL A 24 -0.81 -5.28 -10.29
C VAL A 24 0.66 -5.59 -10.58
N ALA A 25 1.39 -5.81 -9.49
CA ALA A 25 2.75 -6.35 -9.43
C ALA A 25 3.89 -5.45 -9.98
N GLY A 26 4.43 -4.63 -9.09
CA GLY A 26 5.82 -4.22 -9.13
C GLY A 26 6.58 -4.82 -7.95
N PHE A 27 7.01 -6.08 -8.04
CA PHE A 27 7.98 -6.69 -7.12
C PHE A 27 9.33 -5.93 -7.25
N LYS A 28 9.44 -4.77 -6.60
CA LYS A 28 10.72 -4.11 -6.37
C LYS A 28 11.34 -4.71 -5.11
N LYS A 29 12.56 -5.22 -5.27
CA LYS A 29 13.48 -5.76 -4.23
C LYS A 29 12.95 -5.56 -2.81
N LYS A 30 12.50 -6.66 -2.17
CA LYS A 30 12.26 -6.72 -0.73
C LYS A 30 13.60 -6.50 -0.02
N GLY A 31 13.97 -5.23 0.14
CA GLY A 31 14.92 -4.84 1.17
C GLY A 31 14.36 -5.34 2.49
N ALA A 32 15.22 -5.90 3.33
CA ALA A 32 14.87 -6.28 4.69
C ALA A 32 14.21 -5.08 5.39
N GLY A 33 12.88 -5.03 5.49
CA GLY A 33 12.20 -3.90 6.11
C GLY A 33 10.74 -3.64 5.75
N SER A 34 10.20 -4.14 4.63
CA SER A 34 8.77 -3.95 4.31
C SER A 34 7.92 -5.01 5.02
N ARG A 35 7.03 -4.57 5.92
CA ARG A 35 6.01 -5.42 6.55
C ARG A 35 4.67 -5.15 5.88
N SER A 36 3.85 -6.19 5.75
CA SER A 36 2.48 -6.03 5.27
C SER A 36 1.58 -5.63 6.45
N TRP A 37 0.85 -4.53 6.29
CA TRP A 37 -0.09 -3.98 7.29
C TRP A 37 -1.48 -3.96 6.70
N ILE A 38 -2.50 -4.14 7.53
CA ILE A 38 -3.90 -3.93 7.13
C ILE A 38 -4.36 -2.62 7.73
N LEU A 39 -4.85 -1.72 6.88
CA LEU A 39 -5.60 -0.55 7.29
C LEU A 39 -7.08 -0.83 7.08
N MET A 40 -7.87 -0.62 8.11
CA MET A 40 -9.32 -0.68 8.04
C MET A 40 -9.90 0.71 8.27
N ASP A 41 -10.87 1.11 7.44
CA ASP A 41 -11.59 2.36 7.63
C ASP A 41 -12.85 2.20 8.50
N SER A 42 -13.56 3.31 8.75
CA SER A 42 -14.78 3.30 9.57
C SER A 42 -15.96 2.55 8.93
N SER A 43 -15.90 2.25 7.63
CA SER A 43 -16.89 1.42 6.92
C SER A 43 -16.55 -0.06 6.97
N GLY A 44 -15.39 -0.42 7.53
CA GLY A 44 -14.89 -1.79 7.56
C GLY A 44 -14.16 -2.20 6.28
N GLN A 45 -13.87 -1.26 5.37
CA GLN A 45 -13.10 -1.57 4.17
C GLN A 45 -11.62 -1.71 4.50
N GLU A 46 -11.01 -2.79 4.01
CA GLU A 46 -9.62 -3.15 4.27
C GLU A 46 -8.72 -2.80 3.08
N ILE A 47 -7.54 -2.27 3.38
CA ILE A 47 -6.48 -1.99 2.41
C ILE A 47 -5.18 -2.60 2.95
N VAL A 48 -4.55 -3.46 2.14
CA VAL A 48 -3.22 -4.00 2.43
C VAL A 48 -2.16 -2.96 2.06
N LEU A 49 -1.27 -2.68 2.99
CA LEU A 49 -0.18 -1.71 2.88
C LEU A 49 1.17 -2.41 3.04
N ASP A 50 1.93 -2.49 1.95
CA ASP A 50 3.31 -2.99 1.98
C ASP A 50 4.28 -1.83 2.21
N VAL A 51 4.46 -1.46 3.48
CA VAL A 51 5.27 -0.30 3.89
C VAL A 51 6.22 -0.68 5.02
N ASP A 52 7.32 0.07 5.16
CA ASP A 52 8.26 -0.14 6.24
C ASP A 52 7.77 0.44 7.58
N LYS A 53 8.49 0.10 8.66
CA LYS A 53 8.16 0.58 10.02
C LYS A 53 8.18 2.10 10.16
N TYR A 54 9.02 2.81 9.41
CA TYR A 54 9.12 4.27 9.49
C TYR A 54 7.92 4.94 8.86
N ALA A 55 7.48 4.45 7.70
CA ALA A 55 6.25 4.92 7.06
C ALA A 55 5.02 4.75 7.97
N ILE A 56 4.90 3.63 8.68
CA ILE A 56 3.83 3.44 9.66
C ILE A 56 3.95 4.39 10.84
N MET A 57 5.14 4.52 11.45
CA MET A 57 5.35 5.45 12.56
C MET A 57 4.91 6.88 12.21
N HIS A 58 5.26 7.36 11.02
CA HIS A 58 4.83 8.68 10.55
C HIS A 58 3.33 8.77 10.30
N ARG A 59 2.70 7.72 9.78
CA ARG A 59 1.26 7.70 9.49
C ARG A 59 0.41 7.71 10.76
N VAL A 60 0.74 6.88 11.74
CA VAL A 60 -0.07 6.68 12.95
C VAL A 60 0.36 7.57 14.12
N GLN A 61 1.47 8.31 13.98
CA GLN A 61 1.96 9.27 14.98
C GLN A 61 2.21 8.63 16.36
N ILE A 62 2.81 7.44 16.41
CA ILE A 62 3.22 6.77 17.66
C ILE A 62 4.75 6.71 17.77
N HIS A 63 5.25 6.52 18.99
CA HIS A 63 6.69 6.39 19.19
C HIS A 63 7.21 5.03 18.70
N ALA A 64 8.49 5.00 18.30
CA ALA A 64 9.16 3.77 17.90
C ALA A 64 9.12 2.67 18.99
N ARG A 65 9.14 3.05 20.27
CA ARG A 65 9.01 2.11 21.40
C ARG A 65 7.68 1.34 21.35
N ASP A 66 6.63 2.01 20.94
CA ASP A 66 5.27 1.47 20.95
C ASP A 66 5.08 0.54 19.77
N LEU A 67 5.59 0.93 18.60
CA LEU A 67 5.55 0.08 17.42
C LEU A 67 6.35 -1.22 17.62
N ARG A 68 7.43 -1.17 18.40
CA ARG A 68 8.29 -2.34 18.68
C ARG A 68 7.56 -3.46 19.41
N ILE A 69 6.48 -3.20 20.15
CA ILE A 69 5.71 -4.27 20.79
C ILE A 69 5.01 -5.18 19.78
N LEU A 70 4.86 -4.70 18.54
CA LEU A 70 4.29 -5.46 17.43
C LEU A 70 5.37 -6.21 16.64
N ASP A 71 6.66 -6.07 16.98
CA ASP A 71 7.76 -6.70 16.24
C ASP A 71 7.77 -8.22 16.53
N PRO A 72 7.44 -9.08 15.56
CA PRO A 72 7.34 -10.52 15.78
C PRO A 72 8.70 -11.18 16.06
N LEU A 73 9.81 -10.47 15.83
CA LEU A 73 11.16 -10.96 16.15
C LEU A 73 11.52 -10.72 17.63
N LEU A 74 10.67 -10.03 18.38
CA LEU A 74 10.86 -9.72 19.78
C LEU A 74 9.72 -10.33 20.60
N SER A 75 10.04 -11.12 21.61
CA SER A 75 9.03 -11.63 22.54
C SER A 75 8.62 -10.54 23.52
N TYR A 76 7.40 -10.04 23.38
CA TYR A 76 6.76 -9.14 24.33
C TYR A 76 5.50 -9.81 24.91
N PRO A 77 5.19 -9.63 26.20
CA PRO A 77 3.94 -10.11 26.75
C PRO A 77 2.75 -9.39 26.07
N SER A 78 1.59 -10.04 26.11
CA SER A 78 0.30 -9.39 25.82
C SER A 78 0.19 -8.06 26.56
N THR A 79 -0.03 -6.96 25.82
CA THR A 79 0.03 -5.59 26.33
C THR A 79 -0.98 -4.68 25.63
N ILE A 80 -1.64 -3.80 26.39
CA ILE A 80 -2.48 -2.71 25.89
C ILE A 80 -1.85 -1.38 26.30
N LEU A 81 -1.47 -0.55 25.33
CA LEU A 81 -0.90 0.78 25.57
C LEU A 81 -1.88 1.87 25.12
N GLY A 82 -2.34 2.69 26.07
CA GLY A 82 -3.03 3.94 25.76
C GLY A 82 -2.05 5.02 25.32
N ARG A 83 -2.37 5.71 24.23
CA ARG A 83 -1.70 6.94 23.78
C ARG A 83 -2.72 8.03 23.58
N GLU A 84 -2.24 9.27 23.49
CA GLU A 84 -3.10 10.43 23.33
C GLU A 84 -4.06 10.31 22.13
N ARG A 85 -3.59 9.71 21.01
CA ARG A 85 -4.36 9.61 19.76
C ARG A 85 -4.45 8.19 19.19
N ALA A 86 -4.06 7.18 19.95
CA ALA A 86 -4.00 5.79 19.49
C ALA A 86 -4.07 4.79 20.65
N ILE A 87 -4.48 3.56 20.35
CA ILE A 87 -4.34 2.41 21.24
C ILE A 87 -3.46 1.39 20.53
N VAL A 88 -2.41 0.90 21.19
CA VAL A 88 -1.51 -0.12 20.64
C VAL A 88 -1.70 -1.40 21.42
N LEU A 89 -1.91 -2.52 20.72
CA LEU A 89 -2.31 -3.80 21.29
C LEU A 89 -1.36 -4.90 20.80
N ASN A 90 -0.78 -5.66 21.72
CA ASN A 90 -0.18 -6.97 21.44
C ASN A 90 -0.98 -8.02 22.23
N LEU A 91 -1.45 -9.08 21.57
CA LEU A 91 -2.31 -10.12 22.15
C LEU A 91 -1.78 -11.54 21.90
N GLU A 92 -0.48 -11.66 21.59
CA GLU A 92 0.23 -12.95 21.53
C GLU A 92 0.35 -13.61 22.91
#